data_AF-A0A5N6TBW2-F1
#
_entry.id   AF-A0A5N6TBW2-F1
#
_cell.length_a   1.000
_cell.length_b   1.000
_cell.length_c   1.000
_cell.angle_alpha   90.00
_cell.angle_beta   90.00
_cell.angle_gamma   90.00
#
_symmetry.space_group_name_H-M   'P 1'
#
loop_
_entity.id
_entity.type
_entity.pdbx_description
1 polymer ?
#
loop_
_entity_poly.entity_id
_entity_poly.type
_entity_poly.pdbx_seq_one_letter_code
_entity_poly.pdbx_strand_id
1 'polypeptide(L)' 'MRFSFLAALTLISAAIAAPQQQGGNDAAQNTLAIGAPCKKDGSMGICQGGFCLQDEKADQGVCQQAQN' A
#
# COMPACT_ATOMS: atom_id res chain seq x y z
N MET A 1 20.52 37.67 26.92
CA MET A 1 19.32 37.00 27.47
C MET A 1 18.11 37.93 27.41
N ARG A 2 17.36 37.92 26.30
CA ARG A 2 15.93 38.31 26.26
C ARG A 2 15.32 37.99 24.90
N PHE A 3 14.63 36.85 24.84
CA PHE A 3 13.57 36.58 23.85
C PHE A 3 12.49 35.79 24.57
N SER A 4 11.71 36.51 25.37
CA SER A 4 10.46 36.03 25.95
C SER A 4 9.32 36.51 25.04
N PHE A 5 8.91 35.69 24.07
CA PHE A 5 7.57 35.78 23.48
C PHE A 5 7.08 34.36 23.20
N LEU A 6 6.38 33.84 24.21
CA LEU A 6 5.59 32.62 24.13
C LEU A 6 4.39 32.79 23.21
N ALA A 7 3.99 31.65 22.64
CA ALA A 7 2.61 31.29 22.27
C ALA A 7 2.02 31.95 21.01
N ALA A 8 2.09 31.21 19.91
CA ALA A 8 0.97 31.10 18.99
C ALA A 8 0.74 29.60 18.69
N LEU A 9 0.11 28.93 19.64
CA LEU A 9 -0.52 27.62 19.42
C LEU A 9 -1.64 27.83 18.40
N THR A 10 -1.39 27.53 17.12
CA THR A 10 -2.47 27.41 16.12
C THR A 10 -3.11 26.05 16.32
N LEU A 11 -4.04 26.00 17.28
CA LEU A 11 -4.84 24.84 17.61
C LEU A 11 -6.19 24.90 16.87
N ILE A 12 -6.58 23.74 16.32
CA ILE A 12 -7.95 23.17 16.24
C ILE A 12 -8.73 23.57 14.96
N SER A 13 -8.88 22.69 13.95
CA SER A 13 -9.88 21.58 13.79
C SER A 13 -10.92 21.98 12.73
N ALA A 14 -11.60 21.17 11.93
CA ALA A 14 -11.77 19.72 11.71
C ALA A 14 -12.22 19.57 10.23
N ALA A 15 -11.92 18.48 9.53
CA ALA A 15 -12.89 17.40 9.37
C ALA A 15 -12.17 16.06 9.16
N ILE A 16 -12.45 15.12 10.05
CA ILE A 16 -12.07 13.71 9.96
C ILE A 16 -12.98 12.99 8.97
N ALA A 17 -12.49 12.72 7.77
CA ALA A 17 -12.97 11.63 6.92
C ALA A 17 -11.88 11.27 5.90
N ALA A 18 -10.70 10.89 6.37
CA ALA A 18 -9.76 10.15 5.54
C ALA A 18 -9.13 9.08 6.44
N PRO A 19 -9.23 7.78 6.09
CA PRO A 19 -8.46 6.75 6.78
C PRO A 19 -6.98 7.11 6.65
N GLN A 20 -6.41 7.45 7.80
CA GLN A 20 -4.99 7.54 8.03
C GLN A 20 -4.38 6.15 7.82
N GLN A 21 -3.54 6.01 6.80
CA GLN A 21 -2.55 4.94 6.75
C GLN A 21 -1.18 5.59 6.72
N GLN A 22 -0.59 5.70 7.91
CA GLN A 22 0.81 6.04 8.13
C GLN A 22 1.69 4.97 7.45
N GLY A 23 2.60 5.40 6.59
CA GLY A 23 3.67 4.57 6.02
C GLY A 23 4.37 5.33 4.90
N GLY A 24 5.68 5.51 5.01
CA GLY A 24 6.46 6.42 4.19
C GLY A 24 6.44 6.12 2.68
N ASN A 25 6.76 7.16 1.92
CA ASN A 25 7.28 7.19 0.55
C ASN A 25 7.45 5.84 -0.16
N ASP A 26 6.37 5.20 -0.58
CA ASP A 26 6.30 4.26 -1.69
C ASP A 26 4.81 4.18 -2.05
N ALA A 27 4.45 4.35 -3.31
CA ALA A 27 3.08 4.08 -3.75
C ALA A 27 2.74 2.67 -3.26
N ALA A 28 1.79 2.53 -2.32
CA ALA A 28 1.46 1.26 -1.68
C ALA A 28 1.11 0.24 -2.76
N GLN A 29 2.11 -0.51 -3.22
CA GLN A 29 1.94 -1.60 -4.16
C GLN A 29 1.07 -2.58 -3.42
N ASN A 30 -0.20 -2.68 -3.85
CA ASN A 30 -1.16 -3.59 -3.27
C ASN A 30 -0.53 -5.00 -3.31
N THR A 31 -0.01 -5.44 -2.17
CA THR A 31 0.80 -6.65 -2.10
C THR A 31 -0.13 -7.80 -1.81
N LEU A 32 -0.25 -8.72 -2.76
CA LEU A 32 -1.16 -9.85 -2.70
C LEU A 32 -0.49 -11.01 -1.95
N ALA A 33 -1.16 -11.57 -0.95
CA ALA A 33 -0.65 -12.71 -0.20
C ALA A 33 -0.48 -13.95 -1.11
N ILE A 34 0.40 -14.88 -0.74
CA ILE A 34 0.49 -16.18 -1.42
C ILE A 34 -0.86 -16.90 -1.33
N GLY A 35 -1.32 -17.47 -2.45
CA GLY A 35 -2.64 -18.08 -2.58
C GLY A 35 -3.76 -17.10 -2.95
N ALA A 36 -3.52 -15.78 -2.90
CA ALA A 36 -4.49 -14.79 -3.35
C ALA A 36 -4.64 -14.78 -4.87
N PRO A 37 -5.82 -14.40 -5.40
CA PRO A 37 -5.98 -14.18 -6.83
C PRO A 37 -5.12 -13.03 -7.32
N CYS A 38 -4.54 -13.17 -8.51
CA CYS A 38 -3.69 -12.18 -9.14
C CYS A 38 -3.93 -12.10 -10.65
N LYS A 39 -3.41 -11.05 -11.28
CA LYS A 39 -3.37 -10.93 -12.74
C LYS A 39 -1.94 -10.68 -13.21
N LYS A 40 -1.58 -11.27 -14.35
CA LYS A 40 -0.27 -11.12 -14.99
C LYS A 40 0.04 -9.68 -15.39
N ASP A 41 -1.00 -8.86 -15.59
CA ASP A 41 -0.88 -7.44 -15.92
C ASP A 41 -0.59 -6.55 -14.68
N GLY A 42 -0.61 -7.12 -13.47
CA GLY A 42 -0.37 -6.40 -12.22
C GLY A 42 -1.50 -5.46 -11.79
N SER A 43 -2.64 -5.43 -12.50
CA SER A 43 -3.77 -4.54 -12.19
C SER A 43 -4.41 -4.79 -10.82
N MET A 44 -4.24 -6.00 -10.26
CA MET A 44 -4.71 -6.34 -8.91
C MET A 44 -3.66 -6.10 -7.82
N GLY A 45 -2.42 -5.75 -8.20
CA GLY A 45 -1.28 -5.68 -7.30
C GLY A 45 -0.18 -6.68 -7.64
N ILE A 46 0.85 -6.70 -6.80
CA ILE A 46 2.03 -7.57 -6.96
C ILE A 46 2.00 -8.66 -5.90
N CYS A 47 2.24 -9.91 -6.29
CA CYS A 47 2.32 -11.03 -5.35
C CYS A 47 3.50 -10.86 -4.38
N GLN A 48 3.27 -11.08 -3.09
CA GLN A 48 4.30 -11.09 -2.05
C GLN A 48 5.44 -12.06 -2.36
N GLY A 49 5.09 -13.22 -2.93
CA GLY A 49 6.05 -14.21 -3.39
C GLY A 49 6.74 -13.86 -4.71
N GLY A 50 6.39 -12.75 -5.35
CA GLY A 50 7.00 -12.31 -6.61
C GLY A 50 6.55 -13.07 -7.86
N PHE A 51 5.64 -14.03 -7.74
CA PHE A 51 5.16 -14.84 -8.87
C PHE A 51 3.63 -14.95 -8.88
N CYS A 52 3.03 -14.74 -10.05
CA CYS A 52 1.60 -14.91 -10.31
C CYS A 52 1.43 -16.02 -11.36
N LEU A 53 0.89 -17.18 -10.96
CA LEU A 53 0.62 -18.27 -11.89
C LEU A 53 -0.78 -18.10 -12.49
N GLN A 54 -0.86 -17.63 -13.72
CA GLN A 54 -2.10 -17.44 -14.48
C GLN A 54 -2.03 -18.18 -15.82
N ASP A 55 -2.95 -19.11 -16.07
CA ASP A 55 -3.11 -19.75 -17.39
C ASP A 55 -3.51 -18.71 -18.45
N GLU A 56 -3.08 -18.89 -19.70
CA GLU A 56 -3.29 -17.89 -20.77
C GLU A 56 -4.75 -17.51 -21.02
N LYS A 57 -5.67 -18.45 -20.78
CA LYS A 57 -7.12 -18.28 -21.00
C LYS A 57 -7.89 -18.00 -19.71
N ALA A 58 -7.23 -18.00 -18.56
CA ALA A 58 -7.87 -17.72 -17.28
C ALA A 58 -7.93 -16.21 -17.03
N ASP A 59 -9.04 -15.71 -16.49
CA ASP A 59 -9.20 -14.29 -16.17
C ASP A 59 -8.29 -13.82 -15.02
N GLN A 60 -7.92 -14.75 -14.12
CA GLN A 60 -7.07 -14.53 -12.97
C GLN A 60 -6.20 -15.77 -12.71
N GLY A 61 -5.02 -15.54 -12.12
CA GLY A 61 -4.12 -16.56 -11.60
C GLY A 61 -4.07 -16.57 -10.08
N VAL A 62 -3.07 -17.25 -9.53
CA VAL A 62 -2.84 -17.36 -8.08
C VAL A 62 -1.42 -16.97 -7.73
N CYS A 63 -1.27 -16.16 -6.68
CA CYS A 63 0.04 -15.77 -6.16
C CYS A 63 0.79 -16.96 -5.57
N GLN A 64 2.06 -17.09 -5.92
CA GLN A 64 2.96 -18.15 -5.48
C GLN A 64 4.33 -17.57 -5.12
N GLN A 65 5.16 -18.38 -4.48
CA GLN A 65 6.54 -18.04 -4.21
C GLN A 65 7.37 -18.25 -5.47
N ALA A 66 8.09 -17.21 -5.91
CA ALA A 66 9.06 -17.31 -6.99
C ALA A 66 10.13 -18.32 -6.56
N GLN A 67 10.28 -19.38 -7.35
CA GLN A 67 11.34 -20.36 -7.15
C GLN A 67 12.62 -19.76 -7.73
N ASN A 68 13.60 -19.51 -6.87
CA ASN A 68 14.95 -19.06 -7.23
C ASN A 68 15.78 -20.25 -7.69
#